data_AF-A0A6B3NN09-F1
#
_entry.id   AF-A0A6B3NN09-F1
#
_cell.length_a   1.000
_cell.length_b   1.000
_cell.length_c   1.000
_cell.angle_alpha   90.00
_cell.angle_beta   90.00
_cell.angle_gamma   90.00
#
_symmetry.space_group_name_H-M   'P 1'
#
loop_
_entity.id
_entity.type
_entity.pdbx_description
1 polymer ?
#
loop_
_entity_poly.entity_id
_entity_poly.type
_entity_poly.pdbx_seq_one_letter_code
_entity_poly.pdbx_strand_id
1 'polypeptide(L)'
;GNNNRLTNPYYRQLRQLIYFGNEGQVYLNRAMTNWHQWGQLKPYNNVLKEILGEPIPAKKMWNPDAILRVEDVTHSPITQERLDKAAATQLVFEDVLFHIIDYLIRTTGSNKLVMSGGTALNCVANMRLLENFNQTYYQRYFGKDTHLHLWVPPTPGDAGVAMGAAYNFALANGVPTGEKLKHAFYCGIPPSTASISHSLNTTEEIAYIPLGNVNCPQQREEIADLAAYIISQDGVLGFFQGAAETGPRALGHRSIVANPCNPHSLENINELVKFRERIRPLAPMATYEAAQRYFELSPGASDDNHNAYNYMVLTTRARPESYQLIPAVIHHDGTSRVQIVRKNDTFTYAYLKAMGRRLGVEVSVNTSLNVGSPIVQNPEQALQALKRSKGMSGLIMIGADGDTFIAWHDILSPPKDAGERLLAWYYQWQAESAVILA
;
A
#
# COMPACT_ATOMS: atom_id res chain seq x y z
N GLY A 1 -12.24 -8.75 13.16
CA GLY A 1 -13.12 -9.92 13.03
C GLY A 1 -12.40 -11.16 13.50
N ASN A 2 -13.16 -12.21 13.81
CA ASN A 2 -12.67 -13.50 14.28
C ASN A 2 -11.97 -14.26 13.14
N ASN A 3 -10.64 -14.25 13.12
CA ASN A 3 -9.82 -14.91 12.09
C ASN A 3 -9.56 -16.41 12.38
N ASN A 4 -10.32 -17.03 13.27
CA ASN A 4 -10.15 -18.45 13.61
C ASN A 4 -11.31 -19.28 13.02
N ARG A 5 -10.94 -20.25 12.15
CA ARG A 5 -11.87 -21.17 11.44
C ARG A 5 -12.78 -21.96 12.40
N LEU A 6 -12.33 -22.24 13.62
CA LEU A 6 -13.10 -23.01 14.61
C LEU A 6 -14.14 -22.17 15.35
N THR A 7 -13.81 -20.91 15.62
CA THR A 7 -14.62 -20.03 16.48
C THR A 7 -15.42 -18.99 15.71
N ASN A 8 -15.09 -18.72 14.44
CA ASN A 8 -15.83 -17.75 13.64
C ASN A 8 -17.26 -18.29 13.36
N PRO A 9 -18.32 -17.53 13.70
CA PRO A 9 -19.71 -18.02 13.61
C PRO A 9 -20.20 -18.22 12.16
N TYR A 10 -19.60 -17.51 11.19
CA TYR A 10 -20.02 -17.55 9.78
C TYR A 10 -19.16 -18.47 8.92
N TYR A 11 -17.94 -18.81 9.35
CA TYR A 11 -17.00 -19.60 8.55
C TYR A 11 -17.58 -20.93 8.07
N ARG A 12 -18.17 -21.73 8.96
CA ARG A 12 -18.73 -23.05 8.57
C ARG A 12 -19.87 -22.92 7.55
N GLN A 13 -20.67 -21.87 7.65
CA GLN A 13 -21.79 -21.62 6.73
C GLN A 13 -21.26 -21.15 5.37
N LEU A 14 -20.34 -20.17 5.37
CA LEU A 14 -19.72 -19.66 4.15
C LEU A 14 -18.83 -20.70 3.46
N ARG A 15 -18.22 -21.64 4.19
CA ARG A 15 -17.43 -22.72 3.61
C ARG A 15 -18.29 -23.64 2.71
N GLN A 16 -19.60 -23.73 2.95
CA GLN A 16 -20.54 -24.49 2.09
C GLN A 16 -20.75 -23.85 0.72
N LEU A 17 -20.31 -22.60 0.52
CA LEU A 17 -20.32 -21.93 -0.77
C LEU A 17 -19.50 -22.68 -1.81
N ILE A 18 -18.48 -23.43 -1.36
CA ILE A 18 -17.48 -24.05 -2.22
C ILE A 18 -17.37 -25.54 -1.94
N TYR A 19 -17.27 -26.35 -2.99
CA TYR A 19 -16.87 -27.75 -2.91
C TYR A 19 -15.50 -27.94 -3.58
N PHE A 20 -14.59 -28.64 -2.91
CA PHE A 20 -13.27 -28.96 -3.45
C PHE A 20 -13.35 -30.32 -4.14
N GLY A 21 -13.00 -30.34 -5.42
CA GLY A 21 -12.87 -31.55 -6.21
C GLY A 21 -11.46 -32.12 -6.17
N ASN A 22 -11.21 -33.03 -7.09
CA ASN A 22 -9.85 -33.50 -7.36
C ASN A 22 -9.11 -32.46 -8.19
N GLU A 23 -7.79 -32.60 -8.29
CA GLU A 23 -6.97 -31.82 -9.22
C GLU A 23 -7.12 -30.29 -9.08
N GLY A 24 -7.27 -29.81 -7.84
CA GLY A 24 -7.42 -28.37 -7.55
C GLY A 24 -8.75 -27.77 -8.02
N GLN A 25 -9.72 -28.60 -8.43
CA GLN A 25 -11.01 -28.12 -8.92
C GLN A 25 -11.84 -27.50 -7.80
N VAL A 26 -12.49 -26.38 -8.11
CA VAL A 26 -13.32 -25.63 -7.17
C VAL A 26 -14.70 -25.45 -7.77
N TYR A 27 -15.70 -25.99 -7.09
CA TYR A 27 -17.10 -25.92 -7.52
C TYR A 27 -17.88 -24.96 -6.64
N LEU A 28 -18.69 -24.12 -7.27
CA LEU A 28 -19.59 -23.20 -6.57
C LEU A 28 -20.91 -23.89 -6.23
N ASN A 29 -21.35 -23.76 -4.99
CA ASN A 29 -22.65 -24.23 -4.55
C ASN A 29 -23.76 -23.34 -5.12
N ARG A 30 -24.40 -23.83 -6.19
CA ARG A 30 -25.49 -23.14 -6.89
C ARG A 30 -26.79 -23.05 -6.07
N ALA A 31 -26.93 -23.80 -4.98
CA ALA A 31 -28.04 -23.60 -4.05
C ALA A 31 -27.91 -22.25 -3.30
N MET A 32 -26.68 -21.81 -3.03
CA MET A 32 -26.39 -20.55 -2.34
C MET A 32 -26.26 -19.36 -3.30
N THR A 33 -25.99 -19.62 -4.58
CA THR A 33 -25.52 -18.60 -5.51
C THR A 33 -26.26 -18.58 -6.84
N ASN A 34 -26.28 -17.40 -7.45
CA ASN A 34 -26.99 -17.16 -8.69
C ASN A 34 -26.18 -16.34 -9.72
N TRP A 35 -24.88 -16.13 -9.46
CA TRP A 35 -23.93 -15.47 -10.37
C TRP A 35 -23.93 -16.05 -11.80
N HIS A 36 -24.09 -17.36 -11.92
CA HIS A 36 -24.06 -18.06 -13.20
C HIS A 36 -25.27 -17.74 -14.11
N GLN A 37 -26.39 -17.26 -13.55
CA GLN A 37 -27.57 -16.86 -14.30
C GLN A 37 -27.71 -15.33 -14.41
N TRP A 38 -27.42 -14.61 -13.33
CA TRP A 38 -27.74 -13.18 -13.23
C TRP A 38 -26.52 -12.29 -12.92
N GLY A 39 -25.32 -12.87 -12.90
CA GLY A 39 -24.07 -12.15 -12.63
C GLY A 39 -24.14 -11.33 -11.35
N GLN A 40 -23.71 -10.07 -11.45
CA GLN A 40 -23.70 -9.12 -10.32
C GLN A 40 -25.08 -8.53 -10.01
N LEU A 41 -26.10 -8.73 -10.85
CA LEU A 41 -27.43 -8.14 -10.66
C LEU A 41 -28.23 -8.85 -9.58
N LYS A 42 -28.16 -10.19 -9.54
CA LYS A 42 -28.78 -11.03 -8.52
C LYS A 42 -27.82 -12.16 -8.13
N PRO A 43 -26.73 -11.87 -7.41
CA PRO A 43 -25.67 -12.84 -7.19
C PRO A 43 -26.01 -13.93 -6.16
N TYR A 44 -26.92 -13.63 -5.22
CA TYR A 44 -27.20 -14.48 -4.05
C TYR A 44 -28.59 -15.12 -4.14
N ASN A 45 -28.70 -16.39 -3.73
CA ASN A 45 -29.97 -17.01 -3.35
C ASN A 45 -30.30 -16.74 -1.88
N ASN A 46 -31.48 -17.16 -1.42
CA ASN A 46 -31.97 -16.93 -0.05
C ASN A 46 -30.98 -17.38 1.03
N VAL A 47 -30.36 -18.56 0.87
CA VAL A 47 -29.38 -19.07 1.84
C VAL A 47 -28.19 -18.11 2.03
N LEU A 48 -27.62 -17.59 0.94
CA LEU A 48 -26.48 -16.67 1.05
C LEU A 48 -26.91 -15.27 1.53
N LYS A 49 -28.16 -14.87 1.27
CA LYS A 49 -28.75 -13.63 1.81
C LYS A 49 -28.95 -13.71 3.33
N GLU A 50 -29.35 -14.87 3.86
CA GLU A 50 -29.46 -15.09 5.30
C GLU A 50 -28.09 -14.95 5.99
N ILE A 51 -27.02 -15.36 5.31
CA ILE A 51 -25.66 -15.29 5.85
C ILE A 51 -25.06 -13.88 5.69
N LEU A 52 -25.02 -13.33 4.46
CA LEU A 52 -24.30 -12.09 4.14
C LEU A 52 -25.18 -10.84 4.15
N GLY A 53 -26.50 -10.99 4.15
CA GLY A 53 -27.45 -9.92 3.86
C GLY A 53 -27.73 -9.76 2.37
N GLU A 54 -28.57 -8.80 2.03
CA GLU A 54 -28.86 -8.46 0.63
C GLU A 54 -27.60 -7.91 -0.07
N PRO A 55 -27.38 -8.27 -1.35
CA PRO A 55 -26.27 -7.72 -2.12
C PRO A 55 -26.44 -6.21 -2.28
N ILE A 56 -25.34 -5.47 -2.16
CA ILE A 56 -25.32 -4.03 -2.40
C ILE A 56 -25.66 -3.79 -3.89
N PRO A 57 -26.72 -3.03 -4.21
CA PRO A 57 -27.04 -2.73 -5.60
C PRO A 57 -25.89 -1.98 -6.28
N ALA A 58 -25.62 -2.27 -7.56
CA ALA A 58 -24.51 -1.64 -8.31
C ALA A 58 -24.53 -0.10 -8.23
N LYS A 59 -25.72 0.52 -8.32
CA LYS A 59 -25.91 1.98 -8.17
C LYS A 59 -25.52 2.54 -6.79
N LYS A 60 -25.40 1.69 -5.77
CA LYS A 60 -25.00 2.03 -4.40
C LYS A 60 -23.58 1.54 -4.07
N MET A 61 -22.87 0.86 -4.97
CA MET A 61 -21.55 0.28 -4.69
C MET A 61 -20.47 1.33 -4.43
N TRP A 62 -20.73 2.60 -4.73
CA TRP A 62 -19.85 3.73 -4.48
C TRP A 62 -20.38 4.65 -3.37
N ASN A 63 -21.51 4.29 -2.74
CA ASN A 63 -22.05 5.02 -1.62
C ASN A 63 -21.39 4.49 -0.33
N PRO A 64 -20.55 5.28 0.36
CA PRO A 64 -19.88 4.85 1.59
C PRO A 64 -20.88 4.40 2.67
N ASP A 65 -22.07 5.00 2.72
CA ASP A 65 -23.14 4.66 3.67
C ASP A 65 -23.74 3.27 3.42
N ALA A 66 -23.65 2.79 2.16
CA ALA A 66 -24.13 1.48 1.77
C ALA A 66 -23.08 0.37 1.97
N ILE A 67 -21.81 0.72 2.19
CA ILE A 67 -20.68 -0.22 2.23
C ILE A 67 -20.18 -0.39 3.67
N LEU A 68 -19.86 0.70 4.36
CA LEU A 68 -19.63 0.77 5.80
C LEU A 68 -19.23 2.21 6.19
N ARG A 69 -19.93 2.86 7.13
CA ARG A 69 -19.34 3.93 7.95
C ARG A 69 -18.68 3.25 9.15
N VAL A 70 -17.36 3.17 9.17
CA VAL A 70 -16.57 2.55 10.26
C VAL A 70 -16.36 3.54 11.42
N GLU A 71 -17.12 4.62 11.48
CA GLU A 71 -17.03 5.60 12.56
C GLU A 71 -17.45 4.97 13.93
N ASP A 72 -18.14 3.82 13.90
CA ASP A 72 -18.60 3.05 15.07
C ASP A 72 -17.88 1.69 15.26
N VAL A 73 -16.53 1.67 15.25
CA VAL A 73 -15.77 0.44 15.64
C VAL A 73 -15.85 0.16 17.15
N THR A 74 -16.51 1.03 17.90
CA THR A 74 -16.96 0.77 19.26
C THR A 74 -18.06 -0.30 19.27
N HIS A 75 -17.66 -1.58 19.17
CA HIS A 75 -18.37 -2.78 19.63
C HIS A 75 -19.88 -2.92 19.36
N SER A 76 -20.46 -2.18 18.41
CA SER A 76 -21.87 -2.41 18.09
C SER A 76 -22.01 -3.86 17.58
N PRO A 77 -23.02 -4.62 18.00
CA PRO A 77 -23.20 -6.00 17.54
C PRO A 77 -23.23 -6.11 16.00
N ILE A 78 -23.75 -5.08 15.32
CA ILE A 78 -23.80 -4.99 13.86
C ILE A 78 -22.39 -4.83 13.26
N THR A 79 -21.54 -3.98 13.84
CA THR A 79 -20.16 -3.81 13.37
C THR A 79 -19.38 -5.11 13.54
N GLN A 80 -19.51 -5.77 14.69
CA GLN A 80 -18.84 -7.04 14.97
C GLN A 80 -19.28 -8.14 14.00
N GLU A 81 -20.58 -8.27 13.76
CA GLU A 81 -21.15 -9.20 12.79
C GLU A 81 -20.54 -9.01 11.39
N ARG A 82 -20.46 -7.77 10.89
CA ARG A 82 -19.88 -7.47 9.58
C ARG A 82 -18.39 -7.84 9.52
N LEU A 83 -17.64 -7.54 10.57
CA LEU A 83 -16.21 -7.88 10.68
C LEU A 83 -16.00 -9.40 10.70
N ASP A 84 -16.88 -10.17 11.34
CA ASP A 84 -16.79 -11.62 11.39
C ASP A 84 -17.17 -12.28 10.06
N LYS A 85 -18.15 -11.73 9.33
CA LYS A 85 -18.47 -12.15 7.95
C LYS A 85 -17.32 -11.86 6.99
N ALA A 86 -16.70 -10.69 7.07
CA ALA A 86 -15.53 -10.34 6.27
C ALA A 86 -14.34 -11.27 6.56
N ALA A 87 -14.04 -11.52 7.83
CA ALA A 87 -13.01 -12.48 8.24
C ALA A 87 -13.32 -13.90 7.73
N ALA A 88 -14.55 -14.38 7.89
CA ALA A 88 -14.95 -15.69 7.39
C ALA A 88 -14.80 -15.82 5.87
N THR A 89 -15.14 -14.76 5.13
CA THR A 89 -15.00 -14.71 3.67
C THR A 89 -13.53 -14.80 3.26
N GLN A 90 -12.65 -14.07 3.95
CA GLN A 90 -11.20 -14.17 3.77
C GLN A 90 -10.68 -15.59 4.05
N LEU A 91 -11.13 -16.25 5.14
CA LEU A 91 -10.73 -17.63 5.46
C LEU A 91 -11.16 -18.63 4.38
N VAL A 92 -12.39 -18.52 3.87
CA VAL A 92 -12.89 -19.37 2.78
C VAL A 92 -12.12 -19.11 1.48
N PHE A 93 -11.81 -17.85 1.19
CA PHE A 93 -10.95 -17.49 0.05
C PHE A 93 -9.55 -18.10 0.15
N GLU A 94 -8.94 -18.05 1.33
CA GLU A 94 -7.64 -18.71 1.60
C GLU A 94 -7.71 -20.21 1.38
N ASP A 95 -8.75 -20.90 1.87
CA ASP A 95 -8.89 -22.34 1.68
C ASP A 95 -8.96 -22.72 0.19
N VAL A 96 -9.71 -21.94 -0.59
CA VAL A 96 -9.84 -22.11 -2.04
C VAL A 96 -8.48 -21.96 -2.71
N LEU A 97 -7.76 -20.89 -2.35
CA LEU A 97 -6.44 -20.61 -2.89
C LEU A 97 -5.44 -21.72 -2.53
N PHE A 98 -5.44 -22.19 -1.28
CA PHE A 98 -4.55 -23.26 -0.83
C PHE A 98 -4.87 -24.58 -1.55
N HIS A 99 -6.14 -24.89 -1.77
CA HIS A 99 -6.53 -26.10 -2.50
C HIS A 99 -5.99 -26.11 -3.94
N ILE A 100 -6.12 -24.99 -4.65
CA ILE A 100 -5.61 -24.85 -6.03
C ILE A 100 -4.07 -24.92 -6.04
N ILE A 101 -3.41 -24.16 -5.16
CA ILE A 101 -1.95 -24.08 -5.13
C ILE A 101 -1.30 -25.39 -4.66
N ASP A 102 -1.87 -26.09 -3.66
CA ASP A 102 -1.40 -27.41 -3.23
C ASP A 102 -1.38 -28.40 -4.40
N TYR A 103 -2.46 -28.44 -5.20
CA TYR A 103 -2.49 -29.28 -6.39
C TYR A 103 -1.41 -28.90 -7.40
N LEU A 104 -1.27 -27.61 -7.74
CA LEU A 104 -0.25 -27.16 -8.69
C LEU A 104 1.17 -27.50 -8.22
N ILE A 105 1.46 -27.33 -6.92
CA ILE A 105 2.74 -27.70 -6.34
C ILE A 105 2.96 -29.21 -6.42
N ARG A 106 1.97 -30.03 -6.04
CA ARG A 106 2.06 -31.51 -6.09
C ARG A 106 2.26 -32.06 -7.49
N THR A 107 1.59 -31.47 -8.47
CA THR A 107 1.67 -31.92 -9.87
C THR A 107 2.97 -31.51 -10.55
N THR A 108 3.47 -30.30 -10.26
CA THR A 108 4.67 -29.78 -10.94
C THR A 108 5.97 -30.03 -10.17
N GLY A 109 5.89 -30.26 -8.86
CA GLY A 109 7.05 -30.28 -7.96
C GLY A 109 7.76 -28.93 -7.80
N SER A 110 7.16 -27.84 -8.32
CA SER A 110 7.73 -26.49 -8.29
C SER A 110 7.70 -25.90 -6.89
N ASN A 111 8.75 -25.17 -6.55
CA ASN A 111 8.82 -24.30 -5.39
C ASN A 111 8.73 -22.81 -5.75
N LYS A 112 8.43 -22.48 -7.01
CA LYS A 112 8.29 -21.09 -7.48
C LYS A 112 6.88 -20.85 -7.98
N LEU A 113 6.22 -19.86 -7.42
CA LEU A 113 4.88 -19.42 -7.78
C LEU A 113 4.92 -17.95 -8.20
N VAL A 114 4.46 -17.67 -9.42
CA VAL A 114 4.15 -16.32 -9.87
C VAL A 114 2.65 -16.17 -9.85
N MET A 115 2.12 -15.22 -9.07
CA MET A 115 0.68 -14.94 -9.04
C MET A 115 0.35 -13.70 -9.85
N SER A 116 -0.70 -13.81 -10.66
CA SER A 116 -1.33 -12.70 -11.38
C SER A 116 -2.87 -12.81 -11.21
N GLY A 117 -3.60 -11.82 -11.67
CA GLY A 117 -5.02 -11.61 -11.40
C GLY A 117 -5.26 -10.71 -10.19
N GLY A 118 -6.45 -10.09 -10.11
CA GLY A 118 -6.79 -9.14 -9.05
C GLY A 118 -6.72 -9.73 -7.63
N THR A 119 -6.91 -11.04 -7.49
CA THR A 119 -6.79 -11.78 -6.23
C THR A 119 -5.36 -11.78 -5.67
N ALA A 120 -4.34 -11.64 -6.52
CA ALA A 120 -2.95 -11.59 -6.09
C ALA A 120 -2.59 -10.28 -5.35
N LEU A 121 -3.47 -9.27 -5.34
CA LEU A 121 -3.34 -8.09 -4.47
C LEU A 121 -3.72 -8.37 -3.00
N ASN A 122 -4.24 -9.56 -2.70
CA ASN A 122 -4.56 -9.97 -1.35
C ASN A 122 -3.28 -10.32 -0.56
N CYS A 123 -2.65 -9.28 -0.02
CA CYS A 123 -1.39 -9.38 0.72
C CYS A 123 -1.46 -10.24 1.99
N VAL A 124 -2.65 -10.46 2.55
CA VAL A 124 -2.86 -11.38 3.68
C VAL A 124 -2.79 -12.81 3.17
N ALA A 125 -3.54 -13.14 2.11
CA ALA A 125 -3.50 -14.47 1.51
C ALA A 125 -2.10 -14.84 0.98
N ASN A 126 -1.38 -13.87 0.38
CA ASN A 126 0.00 -14.08 -0.07
C ASN A 126 0.95 -14.43 1.09
N MET A 127 0.82 -13.75 2.24
CA MET A 127 1.58 -14.10 3.44
C MET A 127 1.21 -15.50 3.94
N ARG A 128 -0.09 -15.82 4.01
CA ARG A 128 -0.54 -17.14 4.47
C ARG A 128 -0.14 -18.28 3.53
N LEU A 129 -0.01 -18.03 2.23
CA LEU A 129 0.56 -19.00 1.28
C LEU A 129 2.00 -19.37 1.66
N LEU A 130 2.84 -18.36 1.93
CA LEU A 130 4.23 -18.59 2.33
C LEU A 130 4.32 -19.30 3.69
N GLU A 131 3.45 -18.96 4.64
CA GLU A 131 3.37 -19.66 5.93
C GLU A 131 2.91 -21.11 5.77
N ASN A 132 1.94 -21.39 4.89
CA ASN A 132 1.35 -22.71 4.68
C ASN A 132 2.27 -23.65 3.90
N PHE A 133 2.86 -23.17 2.80
CA PHE A 133 3.75 -23.93 1.92
C PHE A 133 5.22 -23.70 2.28
N ASN A 134 5.52 -23.90 3.56
CA ASN A 134 6.84 -23.68 4.14
C ASN A 134 7.77 -24.92 3.98
N GLN A 135 8.94 -24.85 4.61
CA GLN A 135 9.94 -25.93 4.60
C GLN A 135 9.40 -27.29 5.09
N THR A 136 8.56 -27.29 6.13
CA THR A 136 7.95 -28.52 6.66
C THR A 136 7.02 -29.16 5.63
N TYR A 137 6.26 -28.36 4.89
CA TYR A 137 5.41 -28.85 3.81
C TYR A 137 6.23 -29.55 2.72
N TYR A 138 7.29 -28.89 2.21
CA TYR A 138 8.11 -29.46 1.14
C TYR A 138 8.92 -30.68 1.59
N GLN A 139 9.43 -30.69 2.83
CA GLN A 139 10.07 -31.86 3.39
C GLN A 139 9.11 -33.05 3.48
N ARG A 140 7.87 -32.82 3.92
CA ARG A 140 6.85 -33.88 4.05
C ARG A 140 6.44 -34.49 2.71
N TYR A 141 6.22 -33.68 1.69
CA TYR A 141 5.65 -34.14 0.42
C TYR A 141 6.68 -34.45 -0.66
N PHE A 142 7.89 -33.91 -0.56
CA PHE A 142 8.93 -34.07 -1.58
C PHE A 142 10.31 -34.46 -1.01
N GLY A 143 10.50 -34.48 0.31
CA GLY A 143 11.81 -34.73 0.92
C GLY A 143 12.85 -33.65 0.58
N LYS A 144 12.40 -32.43 0.28
CA LYS A 144 13.26 -31.31 -0.14
C LYS A 144 13.39 -30.26 0.95
N ASP A 145 14.62 -29.83 1.17
CA ASP A 145 14.95 -28.68 2.01
C ASP A 145 14.74 -27.37 1.23
N THR A 146 13.48 -26.96 1.08
CA THR A 146 13.07 -25.74 0.37
C THR A 146 11.72 -25.26 0.90
N HIS A 147 11.32 -24.04 0.58
CA HIS A 147 9.97 -23.51 0.80
C HIS A 147 9.39 -22.93 -0.50
N LEU A 148 8.13 -22.49 -0.47
CA LEU A 148 7.51 -21.78 -1.59
C LEU A 148 8.14 -20.39 -1.76
N HIS A 149 8.61 -20.08 -2.95
CA HIS A 149 9.03 -18.75 -3.39
C HIS A 149 7.88 -18.08 -4.16
N LEU A 150 7.46 -16.89 -3.74
CA LEU A 150 6.34 -16.16 -4.31
C LEU A 150 6.79 -14.85 -4.96
N TRP A 151 6.36 -14.64 -6.20
CA TRP A 151 6.47 -13.36 -6.89
C TRP A 151 5.09 -12.87 -7.33
N VAL A 152 4.82 -11.57 -7.13
CA VAL A 152 3.61 -10.89 -7.59
C VAL A 152 4.04 -9.57 -8.24
N PRO A 153 3.69 -9.30 -9.51
CA PRO A 153 3.98 -8.02 -10.14
C PRO A 153 3.22 -6.88 -9.44
N PRO A 154 3.65 -5.62 -9.57
CA PRO A 154 2.97 -4.47 -8.94
C PRO A 154 1.53 -4.28 -9.44
N THR A 155 1.25 -4.72 -10.67
CA THR A 155 -0.06 -4.67 -11.32
C THR A 155 -0.54 -6.06 -11.74
N PRO A 156 -0.87 -6.95 -10.79
CA PRO A 156 -1.29 -8.29 -11.15
C PRO A 156 -2.74 -8.33 -11.68
N GLY A 157 -3.57 -7.34 -11.35
CA GLY A 157 -4.96 -7.28 -11.82
C GLY A 157 -5.12 -6.88 -13.29
N ASP A 158 -6.36 -6.64 -13.69
CA ASP A 158 -6.76 -6.37 -15.08
C ASP A 158 -5.99 -5.21 -15.73
N ALA A 159 -5.61 -4.19 -14.96
CA ALA A 159 -4.79 -3.07 -15.43
C ALA A 159 -3.41 -3.53 -15.97
N GLY A 160 -2.87 -4.65 -15.47
CA GLY A 160 -1.61 -5.24 -15.96
C GLY A 160 -1.77 -6.08 -17.23
N VAL A 161 -2.99 -6.43 -17.64
CA VAL A 161 -3.23 -7.26 -18.83
C VAL A 161 -2.75 -6.59 -20.11
N ALA A 162 -2.88 -5.26 -20.21
CA ALA A 162 -2.36 -4.51 -21.36
C ALA A 162 -0.83 -4.68 -21.50
N MET A 163 -0.09 -4.59 -20.39
CA MET A 163 1.35 -4.86 -20.37
C MET A 163 1.63 -6.32 -20.75
N GLY A 164 0.92 -7.28 -20.13
CA GLY A 164 1.09 -8.70 -20.42
C GLY A 164 0.82 -9.06 -21.88
N ALA A 165 -0.20 -8.45 -22.50
CA ALA A 165 -0.53 -8.64 -23.91
C ALA A 165 0.57 -8.10 -24.83
N ALA A 166 1.12 -6.91 -24.53
CA ALA A 166 2.23 -6.34 -25.28
C ALA A 166 3.51 -7.20 -25.18
N TYR A 167 3.86 -7.66 -23.98
CA TYR A 167 4.97 -8.59 -23.78
C TYR A 167 4.76 -9.91 -24.53
N ASN A 168 3.57 -10.51 -24.42
CA ASN A 168 3.26 -11.75 -25.12
C ASN A 168 3.37 -11.59 -26.65
N PHE A 169 2.84 -10.50 -27.19
CA PHE A 169 2.97 -10.19 -28.62
C PHE A 169 4.44 -10.02 -29.03
N ALA A 170 5.24 -9.28 -28.26
CA ALA A 170 6.66 -9.10 -28.55
C ALA A 170 7.44 -10.44 -28.54
N LEU A 171 7.22 -11.27 -27.50
CA LEU A 171 7.85 -12.59 -27.38
C LEU A 171 7.46 -13.52 -28.53
N ALA A 172 6.18 -13.52 -28.93
CA ALA A 172 5.69 -14.31 -30.07
C ALA A 172 6.33 -13.88 -31.41
N ASN A 173 6.86 -12.66 -31.50
CA ASN A 173 7.56 -12.12 -32.67
C ASN A 173 9.10 -12.16 -32.52
N GLY A 174 9.62 -12.94 -31.57
CA GLY A 174 11.06 -13.16 -31.43
C GLY A 174 11.83 -12.01 -30.77
N VAL A 175 11.15 -11.04 -30.17
CA VAL A 175 11.83 -10.05 -29.31
C VAL A 175 12.37 -10.78 -28.08
N PRO A 176 13.68 -10.67 -27.77
CA PRO A 176 14.26 -11.33 -26.61
C PRO A 176 13.66 -10.79 -25.31
N THR A 177 13.68 -11.61 -24.26
CA THR A 177 13.30 -11.15 -22.92
C THR A 177 14.21 -10.00 -22.49
N GLY A 178 13.60 -8.87 -22.15
CA GLY A 178 14.32 -7.68 -21.68
C GLY A 178 14.85 -7.82 -20.26
N GLU A 179 15.33 -6.72 -19.70
CA GLU A 179 15.73 -6.67 -18.30
C GLU A 179 14.57 -7.00 -17.34
N LYS A 180 14.94 -7.51 -16.16
CA LYS A 180 13.98 -7.75 -15.07
C LYS A 180 13.28 -6.45 -14.66
N LEU A 181 12.07 -6.59 -14.13
CA LEU A 181 11.31 -5.48 -13.53
C LEU A 181 12.13 -4.86 -12.38
N LYS A 182 12.53 -3.59 -12.50
CA LYS A 182 13.36 -2.90 -11.49
C LYS A 182 12.54 -2.03 -10.54
N HIS A 183 11.41 -1.50 -11.00
CA HIS A 183 10.52 -0.61 -10.26
C HIS A 183 9.08 -0.75 -10.76
N ALA A 184 8.11 -0.03 -10.21
CA ALA A 184 6.71 -0.09 -10.67
C ALA A 184 6.33 1.09 -11.58
N PHE A 185 7.25 2.00 -11.89
CA PHE A 185 6.96 3.31 -12.53
C PHE A 185 6.93 3.30 -14.09
N TYR A 186 6.27 2.32 -14.73
CA TYR A 186 6.35 2.17 -16.21
C TYR A 186 5.29 2.95 -17.00
N CYS A 187 4.17 3.27 -16.38
CA CYS A 187 3.04 3.93 -17.06
C CYS A 187 2.85 5.39 -16.62
N GLY A 188 3.66 5.86 -15.67
CA GLY A 188 3.65 7.24 -15.21
C GLY A 188 4.63 8.11 -15.97
N ILE A 189 4.32 9.40 -16.09
CA ILE A 189 5.21 10.41 -16.69
C ILE A 189 5.76 11.29 -15.56
N PRO A 190 7.09 11.51 -15.50
CA PRO A 190 7.66 12.49 -14.58
C PRO A 190 7.13 13.90 -14.87
N PRO A 191 6.67 14.67 -13.85
CA PRO A 191 6.23 16.03 -14.07
C PRO A 191 7.40 16.91 -14.50
N SER A 192 7.22 17.75 -15.52
CA SER A 192 8.25 18.75 -15.85
C SER A 192 8.24 19.88 -14.82
N THR A 193 9.40 20.47 -14.59
CA THR A 193 9.53 21.67 -13.72
C THR A 193 8.65 22.80 -14.21
N ALA A 194 8.60 23.02 -15.53
CA ALA A 194 7.68 23.99 -16.12
C ALA A 194 6.20 23.71 -15.78
N SER A 195 5.76 22.45 -15.78
CA SER A 195 4.38 22.10 -15.40
C SER A 195 4.13 22.29 -13.91
N ILE A 196 5.11 21.99 -13.05
CA ILE A 196 5.00 22.23 -11.60
C ILE A 196 4.92 23.72 -11.34
N SER A 197 5.86 24.51 -11.84
CA SER A 197 5.89 25.97 -11.66
C SER A 197 4.64 26.63 -12.23
N HIS A 198 4.13 26.16 -13.38
CA HIS A 198 2.86 26.65 -13.91
C HIS A 198 1.72 26.40 -12.92
N SER A 199 1.55 25.17 -12.43
CA SER A 199 0.47 24.85 -11.47
C SER A 199 0.64 25.57 -10.13
N LEU A 200 1.87 25.75 -9.64
CA LEU A 200 2.15 26.51 -8.41
C LEU A 200 1.75 27.98 -8.55
N ASN A 201 1.99 28.59 -9.71
CA ASN A 201 1.66 29.99 -9.97
C ASN A 201 0.18 30.23 -10.31
N THR A 202 -0.53 29.22 -10.82
CA THR A 202 -1.94 29.35 -11.23
C THR A 202 -2.95 28.78 -10.23
N THR A 203 -2.52 27.95 -9.28
CA THR A 203 -3.41 27.42 -8.25
C THR A 203 -3.58 28.44 -7.15
N GLU A 204 -4.77 29.03 -7.04
CA GLU A 204 -5.11 29.95 -5.96
C GLU A 204 -4.97 29.29 -4.58
N GLU A 205 -4.68 30.10 -3.57
CA GLU A 205 -4.60 29.70 -2.16
C GLU A 205 -3.44 28.72 -1.85
N ILE A 206 -2.42 28.73 -2.70
CA ILE A 206 -1.18 27.98 -2.55
C ILE A 206 -0.02 28.95 -2.51
N ALA A 207 0.86 28.77 -1.54
CA ALA A 207 2.17 29.39 -1.49
C ALA A 207 3.25 28.30 -1.54
N TYR A 208 4.45 28.69 -1.97
CA TYR A 208 5.56 27.75 -2.12
C TYR A 208 6.91 28.45 -1.96
N ILE A 209 7.94 27.65 -1.66
CA ILE A 209 9.34 28.04 -1.77
C ILE A 209 10.11 27.03 -2.62
N PRO A 210 11.06 27.47 -3.46
CA PRO A 210 12.06 26.58 -4.03
C PRO A 210 12.96 26.02 -2.92
N LEU A 211 13.44 24.80 -3.11
CA LEU A 211 14.33 24.10 -2.17
C LEU A 211 15.68 23.72 -2.80
N GLY A 212 15.89 23.97 -4.09
CA GLY A 212 17.08 23.56 -4.84
C GLY A 212 16.82 22.34 -5.72
N ASN A 213 17.86 21.54 -6.00
CA ASN A 213 17.82 20.48 -6.99
C ASN A 213 18.32 19.13 -6.44
N VAL A 214 17.44 18.11 -6.38
CA VAL A 214 17.76 16.79 -5.80
C VAL A 214 18.69 15.92 -6.67
N ASN A 215 19.03 16.36 -7.89
CA ASN A 215 20.09 15.72 -8.68
C ASN A 215 21.49 16.11 -8.17
N CYS A 216 21.62 17.26 -7.47
CA CYS A 216 22.81 17.57 -6.68
C CYS A 216 22.82 16.72 -5.40
N PRO A 217 23.81 15.84 -5.18
CA PRO A 217 23.82 14.95 -4.01
C PRO A 217 23.77 15.67 -2.66
N GLN A 218 24.44 16.82 -2.56
CA GLN A 218 24.43 17.63 -1.34
C GLN A 218 23.02 18.19 -1.07
N GLN A 219 22.44 18.90 -2.05
CA GLN A 219 21.10 19.47 -1.91
C GLN A 219 20.04 18.39 -1.68
N ARG A 220 20.19 17.20 -2.30
CA ARG A 220 19.31 16.06 -2.02
C ARG A 220 19.33 15.66 -0.55
N GLU A 221 20.50 15.54 0.07
CA GLU A 221 20.61 15.19 1.49
C GLU A 221 20.04 16.30 2.38
N GLU A 222 20.23 17.56 2.02
CA GLU A 222 19.67 18.72 2.74
C GLU A 222 18.13 18.74 2.67
N ILE A 223 17.55 18.59 1.48
CA ILE A 223 16.09 18.53 1.27
C ILE A 223 15.50 17.29 1.97
N ALA A 224 16.17 16.14 1.88
CA ALA A 224 15.77 14.92 2.58
C ALA A 224 15.79 15.10 4.11
N ASP A 225 16.78 15.81 4.64
CA ASP A 225 16.89 16.12 6.05
C ASP A 225 15.84 17.13 6.53
N LEU A 226 15.50 18.14 5.74
CA LEU A 226 14.36 19.02 5.98
C LEU A 226 13.05 18.23 6.04
N ALA A 227 12.82 17.33 5.07
CA ALA A 227 11.63 16.49 5.05
C ALA A 227 11.56 15.60 6.31
N ALA A 228 12.66 14.95 6.68
CA ALA A 228 12.74 14.14 7.90
C ALA A 228 12.56 14.98 9.18
N TYR A 229 13.07 16.22 9.21
CA TYR A 229 12.86 17.14 10.32
C TYR A 229 11.38 17.48 10.49
N ILE A 230 10.69 17.88 9.42
CA ILE A 230 9.23 18.18 9.46
C ILE A 230 8.44 16.97 9.97
N ILE A 231 8.80 15.77 9.50
CA ILE A 231 8.15 14.52 9.91
C ILE A 231 8.46 14.21 11.39
N SER A 232 9.67 14.53 11.89
CA SER A 232 10.00 14.39 13.31
C SER A 232 9.20 15.30 14.24
N GLN A 233 8.67 16.40 13.70
CA GLN A 233 7.74 17.32 14.39
C GLN A 233 6.27 16.90 14.22
N ASP A 234 6.01 15.65 13.81
CA ASP A 234 4.68 15.11 13.49
C ASP A 234 3.96 15.82 12.34
N GLY A 235 4.71 16.52 11.48
CA GLY A 235 4.20 17.03 10.22
C GLY A 235 3.78 15.88 9.28
N VAL A 236 2.88 16.19 8.34
CA VAL A 236 2.49 15.26 7.29
C VAL A 236 2.82 15.88 5.95
N LEU A 237 3.64 15.19 5.15
CA LEU A 237 4.07 15.68 3.84
C LEU A 237 3.48 14.84 2.71
N GLY A 238 3.11 15.47 1.61
CA GLY A 238 2.95 14.80 0.33
C GLY A 238 4.26 14.77 -0.43
N PHE A 239 4.57 13.66 -1.10
CA PHE A 239 5.63 13.54 -2.10
C PHE A 239 5.01 13.38 -3.50
N PHE A 240 5.38 14.28 -4.40
CA PHE A 240 5.02 14.26 -5.81
C PHE A 240 6.27 14.38 -6.67
N GLN A 241 6.83 13.24 -7.09
CA GLN A 241 8.13 13.16 -7.75
C GLN A 241 8.18 12.06 -8.81
N GLY A 242 9.03 12.23 -9.83
CA GLY A 242 9.32 11.18 -10.82
C GLY A 242 8.07 10.61 -11.54
N ALA A 243 8.29 9.52 -12.27
CA ALA A 243 7.21 8.78 -12.93
C ALA A 243 6.26 8.17 -11.88
N ALA A 244 4.95 8.32 -12.06
CA ALA A 244 3.98 7.73 -11.15
C ALA A 244 4.06 6.18 -11.11
N GLU A 245 3.67 5.61 -9.97
CA GLU A 245 3.52 4.17 -9.77
C GLU A 245 2.45 3.58 -10.69
N THR A 246 2.78 2.50 -11.40
CA THR A 246 1.78 1.66 -12.05
C THR A 246 1.16 0.74 -11.00
N GLY A 247 -0.12 0.92 -10.71
CA GLY A 247 -0.89 0.05 -9.81
C GLY A 247 -1.64 0.79 -8.70
N PRO A 248 -2.24 0.04 -7.77
CA PRO A 248 -3.11 0.61 -6.74
C PRO A 248 -2.35 1.09 -5.48
N ARG A 249 -1.02 1.02 -5.47
CA ARG A 249 -0.16 1.36 -4.33
C ARG A 249 0.71 2.54 -4.70
N ALA A 250 0.75 3.54 -3.83
CA ALA A 250 1.82 4.51 -3.86
C ALA A 250 3.07 3.92 -3.22
N LEU A 251 4.22 4.20 -3.81
CA LEU A 251 5.51 3.57 -3.56
C LEU A 251 6.62 4.64 -3.48
N GLY A 252 6.30 5.82 -2.94
CA GLY A 252 7.25 6.93 -2.75
C GLY A 252 7.10 8.08 -3.75
N HIS A 253 6.41 7.90 -4.89
CA HIS A 253 6.36 8.90 -5.95
C HIS A 253 5.07 9.74 -5.96
N ARG A 254 3.95 9.16 -5.52
CA ARG A 254 2.67 9.85 -5.27
C ARG A 254 2.18 9.49 -3.89
N SER A 255 2.94 9.87 -2.86
CA SER A 255 2.76 9.36 -1.49
C SER A 255 2.44 10.46 -0.49
N ILE A 256 1.78 10.11 0.60
CA ILE A 256 1.70 10.89 1.83
C ILE A 256 2.52 10.15 2.87
N VAL A 257 3.44 10.87 3.48
CA VAL A 257 4.40 10.39 4.46
C VAL A 257 4.15 11.07 5.81
N ALA A 258 4.41 10.35 6.89
CA ALA A 258 4.19 10.80 8.26
C ALA A 258 5.07 10.00 9.24
N ASN A 259 5.14 10.48 10.48
CA ASN A 259 5.94 9.92 11.55
C ASN A 259 5.48 8.50 11.91
N PRO A 260 6.30 7.44 11.72
CA PRO A 260 5.91 6.09 12.11
C PRO A 260 6.00 5.85 13.62
N CYS A 261 6.77 6.68 14.34
CA CYS A 261 7.02 6.54 15.78
C CYS A 261 5.84 7.07 16.61
N ASN A 262 5.06 7.99 16.06
CA ASN A 262 3.92 8.58 16.75
C ASN A 262 2.69 7.65 16.67
N PRO A 263 2.19 7.10 17.79
CA PRO A 263 1.04 6.19 17.78
C PRO A 263 -0.25 6.85 17.27
N HIS A 264 -0.35 8.19 17.29
CA HIS A 264 -1.50 8.94 16.79
C HIS A 264 -1.48 9.19 15.27
N SER A 265 -0.37 8.90 14.57
CA SER A 265 -0.28 9.10 13.12
C SER A 265 -1.36 8.36 12.33
N LEU A 266 -1.76 7.16 12.80
CA LEU A 266 -2.84 6.38 12.18
C LEU A 266 -4.17 7.14 12.20
N GLU A 267 -4.55 7.63 13.37
CA GLU A 267 -5.79 8.39 13.57
C GLU A 267 -5.71 9.71 12.81
N ASN A 268 -4.63 10.48 13.01
CA ASN A 268 -4.43 11.78 12.36
C ASN A 268 -4.53 11.70 10.83
N ILE A 269 -3.89 10.71 10.20
CA ILE A 269 -3.95 10.56 8.74
C ILE A 269 -5.35 10.14 8.29
N ASN A 270 -5.97 9.18 8.97
CA ASN A 270 -7.28 8.69 8.56
C ASN A 270 -8.36 9.78 8.69
N GLU A 271 -8.31 10.59 9.75
CA GLU A 271 -9.30 11.62 10.04
C GLU A 271 -9.03 12.95 9.33
N LEU A 272 -7.81 13.47 9.47
CA LEU A 272 -7.49 14.84 9.05
C LEU A 272 -7.01 14.90 7.61
N VAL A 273 -6.51 13.80 7.05
CA VAL A 273 -5.95 13.80 5.69
C VAL A 273 -6.85 13.05 4.73
N LYS A 274 -7.34 11.87 5.14
CA LYS A 274 -8.03 10.94 4.24
C LYS A 274 -9.53 10.93 4.34
N PHE A 275 -10.11 11.44 5.43
CA PHE A 275 -11.54 11.38 5.70
C PHE A 275 -12.10 9.97 5.52
N ARG A 276 -11.39 9.01 6.11
CA ARG A 276 -11.70 7.59 6.01
C ARG A 276 -11.66 6.94 7.39
N GLU A 277 -11.95 5.66 7.41
CA GLU A 277 -12.14 4.85 8.60
C GLU A 277 -10.89 4.85 9.49
N ARG A 278 -11.05 5.12 10.80
CA ARG A 278 -9.93 5.24 11.76
C ARG A 278 -9.02 4.01 11.79
N ILE A 279 -9.59 2.83 11.57
CA ILE A 279 -8.87 1.55 11.61
C ILE A 279 -8.13 1.22 10.33
N ARG A 280 -8.28 2.01 9.25
CA ARG A 280 -7.68 1.64 7.98
C ARG A 280 -6.16 1.67 8.13
N PRO A 281 -5.47 0.52 8.00
CA PRO A 281 -4.07 0.44 8.37
C PRO A 281 -3.20 1.32 7.47
N LEU A 282 -2.13 1.83 8.06
CA LEU A 282 -1.02 2.44 7.36
C LEU A 282 0.02 1.38 7.02
N ALA A 283 0.83 1.68 6.02
CA ALA A 283 1.93 0.82 5.63
C ALA A 283 3.26 1.54 5.80
N PRO A 284 4.35 0.82 6.12
CA PRO A 284 5.67 1.40 6.18
C PRO A 284 6.35 1.35 4.81
N MET A 285 7.07 2.41 4.48
CA MET A 285 8.22 2.34 3.59
C MET A 285 9.49 2.31 4.45
N ALA A 286 10.45 1.46 4.10
CA ALA A 286 11.67 1.26 4.87
C ALA A 286 12.86 1.00 3.95
N THR A 287 14.08 1.35 4.39
CA THR A 287 15.29 0.83 3.77
C THR A 287 15.34 -0.69 3.90
N TYR A 288 16.13 -1.37 3.08
CA TYR A 288 16.26 -2.83 3.17
C TYR A 288 16.77 -3.26 4.55
N GLU A 289 17.74 -2.55 5.08
CA GLU A 289 18.34 -2.78 6.39
C GLU A 289 17.30 -2.62 7.52
N ALA A 290 16.51 -1.54 7.48
CA ALA A 290 15.43 -1.34 8.44
C ALA A 290 14.30 -2.36 8.30
N ALA A 291 13.97 -2.79 7.07
CA ALA A 291 12.97 -3.81 6.85
C ALA A 291 13.38 -5.15 7.50
N GLN A 292 14.66 -5.54 7.38
CA GLN A 292 15.19 -6.72 8.06
C GLN A 292 15.20 -6.58 9.59
N ARG A 293 15.52 -5.38 10.09
CA ARG A 293 15.59 -5.09 11.51
C ARG A 293 14.22 -5.10 12.19
N TYR A 294 13.20 -4.54 11.56
CA TYR A 294 11.89 -4.32 12.19
C TYR A 294 10.84 -5.38 11.82
N PHE A 295 11.08 -6.19 10.79
CA PHE A 295 10.11 -7.18 10.33
C PHE A 295 10.74 -8.56 10.08
N GLU A 296 9.91 -9.59 10.18
CA GLU A 296 10.25 -10.98 9.88
C GLU A 296 10.05 -11.25 8.39
N LEU A 297 10.94 -10.73 7.55
CA LEU A 297 10.86 -10.92 6.10
C LEU A 297 10.86 -12.43 5.77
N SER A 298 9.91 -12.85 4.94
CA SER A 298 9.72 -14.27 4.64
C SER A 298 10.86 -14.80 3.77
N PRO A 299 11.46 -15.96 4.10
CA PRO A 299 12.37 -16.66 3.20
C PRO A 299 11.72 -16.98 1.85
N GLY A 300 10.41 -17.22 1.82
CA GLY A 300 9.65 -17.43 0.59
C GLY A 300 9.44 -16.19 -0.27
N ALA A 301 9.93 -15.05 0.18
CA ALA A 301 9.98 -13.83 -0.59
C ALA A 301 11.40 -13.30 -0.68
N SER A 302 12.45 -14.12 -0.48
CA SER A 302 13.85 -13.66 -0.45
C SER A 302 14.47 -13.45 -1.83
N ASP A 303 13.84 -13.96 -2.89
CA ASP A 303 14.34 -13.84 -4.26
C ASP A 303 14.63 -12.38 -4.62
N ASP A 304 15.76 -12.18 -5.30
CA ASP A 304 16.23 -10.85 -5.73
C ASP A 304 16.25 -9.84 -4.56
N ASN A 305 16.82 -10.27 -3.43
CA ASN A 305 16.98 -9.48 -2.21
C ASN A 305 15.66 -9.00 -1.61
N HIS A 306 14.63 -9.83 -1.60
CA HIS A 306 13.30 -9.47 -1.10
C HIS A 306 12.53 -8.46 -1.96
N ASN A 307 12.68 -8.53 -3.28
CA ASN A 307 12.05 -7.57 -4.18
C ASN A 307 10.50 -7.61 -4.14
N ALA A 308 9.88 -8.71 -3.70
CA ALA A 308 8.42 -8.83 -3.61
C ALA A 308 7.83 -7.81 -2.63
N TYR A 309 8.59 -7.43 -1.60
CA TYR A 309 8.20 -6.37 -0.68
C TYR A 309 8.36 -4.97 -1.28
N ASN A 310 9.02 -4.78 -2.44
CA ASN A 310 9.13 -3.45 -3.05
C ASN A 310 7.75 -2.88 -3.48
N TYR A 311 6.73 -3.72 -3.62
CA TYR A 311 5.42 -3.34 -4.19
C TYR A 311 4.24 -3.46 -3.21
N MET A 312 4.50 -3.71 -1.93
CA MET A 312 3.45 -3.83 -0.90
C MET A 312 2.39 -4.89 -1.23
N VAL A 313 2.80 -5.98 -1.88
CA VAL A 313 1.96 -7.14 -2.24
C VAL A 313 2.00 -8.23 -1.16
N LEU A 314 2.85 -8.08 -0.15
CA LEU A 314 3.02 -9.00 0.96
C LEU A 314 2.84 -8.29 2.30
N THR A 315 2.32 -9.04 3.27
CA THR A 315 2.41 -8.70 4.68
C THR A 315 3.51 -9.54 5.36
N THR A 316 4.01 -9.06 6.48
CA THR A 316 5.01 -9.73 7.32
C THR A 316 4.74 -9.36 8.78
N ARG A 317 5.26 -10.15 9.72
CA ARG A 317 5.14 -9.90 11.16
C ARG A 317 6.16 -8.85 11.60
N ALA A 318 5.72 -7.93 12.45
CA ALA A 318 6.59 -7.02 13.14
C ALA A 318 7.38 -7.76 14.21
N ARG A 319 8.67 -7.45 14.32
CA ARG A 319 9.53 -7.92 15.42
C ARG A 319 9.16 -7.20 16.73
N PRO A 320 9.48 -7.78 17.91
CA PRO A 320 9.10 -7.21 19.20
C PRO A 320 9.51 -5.75 19.43
N GLU A 321 10.70 -5.34 18.98
CA GLU A 321 11.18 -3.95 19.11
C GLU A 321 10.34 -2.93 18.32
N SER A 322 9.71 -3.37 17.23
CA SER A 322 8.96 -2.50 16.32
C SER A 322 7.70 -1.94 16.97
N TYR A 323 7.07 -2.68 17.89
CA TYR A 323 5.85 -2.24 18.59
C TYR A 323 6.06 -0.95 19.39
N GLN A 324 7.28 -0.72 19.89
CA GLN A 324 7.63 0.50 20.61
C GLN A 324 8.16 1.58 19.68
N LEU A 325 8.95 1.20 18.67
CA LEU A 325 9.67 2.16 17.82
C LEU A 325 8.85 2.70 16.66
N ILE A 326 7.97 1.89 16.06
CA ILE A 326 7.19 2.27 14.87
C ILE A 326 5.71 1.83 14.98
N PRO A 327 5.01 2.16 16.08
CA PRO A 327 3.66 1.67 16.34
C PRO A 327 2.63 2.04 15.26
N ALA A 328 2.79 3.18 14.58
CA ALA A 328 1.79 3.69 13.63
C ALA A 328 1.59 2.81 12.39
N VAL A 329 2.58 1.98 12.06
CA VAL A 329 2.64 1.15 10.84
C VAL A 329 2.51 -0.34 11.15
N ILE A 330 2.16 -0.69 12.39
CA ILE A 330 1.91 -2.06 12.81
C ILE A 330 0.40 -2.24 12.98
N HIS A 331 -0.15 -3.24 12.31
CA HIS A 331 -1.55 -3.58 12.45
C HIS A 331 -1.83 -4.19 13.83
N HIS A 332 -3.09 -4.16 14.27
CA HIS A 332 -3.51 -4.75 15.54
C HIS A 332 -3.14 -6.25 15.68
N ASP A 333 -3.03 -6.99 14.57
CA ASP A 333 -2.64 -8.41 14.58
C ASP A 333 -1.11 -8.63 14.54
N GLY A 334 -0.32 -7.56 14.70
CA GLY A 334 1.14 -7.59 14.69
C GLY A 334 1.76 -7.67 13.29
N THR A 335 0.95 -7.60 12.23
CA THR A 335 1.45 -7.61 10.85
C THR A 335 1.67 -6.21 10.31
N SER A 336 2.41 -6.11 9.21
CA SER A 336 2.55 -4.88 8.44
C SER A 336 2.75 -5.18 6.95
N ARG A 337 2.31 -4.26 6.08
CA ARG A 337 2.44 -4.37 4.63
C ARG A 337 3.60 -3.52 4.12
N VAL A 338 4.81 -4.04 4.25
CA VAL A 338 6.05 -3.30 4.04
C VAL A 338 6.31 -2.99 2.56
N GLN A 339 6.78 -1.77 2.31
CA GLN A 339 7.52 -1.39 1.10
C GLN A 339 9.02 -1.34 1.40
N ILE A 340 9.83 -2.09 0.65
CA ILE A 340 11.29 -1.93 0.68
C ILE A 340 11.72 -0.92 -0.38
N VAL A 341 12.33 0.19 0.05
CA VAL A 341 12.88 1.23 -0.82
C VAL A 341 14.35 0.93 -1.11
N ARG A 342 14.73 1.02 -2.38
CA ARG A 342 16.07 0.72 -2.88
C ARG A 342 16.82 2.01 -3.20
N LYS A 343 18.16 1.93 -3.22
CA LYS A 343 19.05 3.09 -3.46
C LYS A 343 18.85 3.81 -4.79
N ASN A 344 18.25 3.15 -5.79
CA ASN A 344 17.92 3.75 -7.09
C ASN A 344 16.70 4.67 -7.03
N ASP A 345 15.88 4.60 -5.99
CA ASP A 345 14.89 5.63 -5.64
C ASP A 345 15.58 6.67 -4.75
N THR A 346 16.35 7.54 -5.40
CA THR A 346 17.43 8.31 -4.75
C THR A 346 16.94 9.27 -3.68
N PHE A 347 15.87 10.03 -3.94
CA PHE A 347 15.31 10.97 -2.97
C PHE A 347 14.61 10.25 -1.82
N THR A 348 13.73 9.28 -2.11
CA THR A 348 13.01 8.53 -1.06
C THR A 348 13.98 7.77 -0.17
N TYR A 349 15.04 7.17 -0.74
CA TYR A 349 16.09 6.51 0.04
C TYR A 349 16.86 7.51 0.92
N ALA A 350 17.26 8.67 0.39
CA ALA A 350 17.93 9.71 1.18
C ALA A 350 17.04 10.21 2.33
N TYR A 351 15.75 10.42 2.07
CA TYR A 351 14.74 10.76 3.08
C TYR A 351 14.68 9.70 4.20
N LEU A 352 14.63 8.41 3.87
CA LEU A 352 14.61 7.36 4.89
C LEU A 352 15.92 7.29 5.69
N LYS A 353 17.07 7.56 5.06
CA LYS A 353 18.35 7.69 5.79
C LYS A 353 18.34 8.89 6.74
N ALA A 354 17.76 10.01 6.32
CA ALA A 354 17.58 11.18 7.17
C ALA A 354 16.61 10.92 8.34
N MET A 355 15.53 10.17 8.11
CA MET A 355 14.66 9.66 9.19
C MET A 355 15.45 8.84 10.22
N GLY A 356 16.38 8.00 9.76
CA GLY A 356 17.31 7.29 10.66
C GLY A 356 18.13 8.22 11.56
N ARG A 357 18.61 9.36 11.02
CA ARG A 357 19.37 10.37 11.78
C ARG A 357 18.49 11.16 12.75
N ARG A 358 17.28 11.55 12.34
CA ARG A 358 16.38 12.45 13.08
C ARG A 358 15.49 11.72 14.10
N LEU A 359 15.04 10.51 13.78
CA LEU A 359 14.09 9.71 14.57
C LEU A 359 14.64 8.37 15.05
N GLY A 360 15.85 7.96 14.63
CA GLY A 360 16.43 6.67 14.98
C GLY A 360 15.88 5.48 14.19
N VAL A 361 14.94 5.72 13.26
CA VAL A 361 14.32 4.68 12.43
C VAL A 361 14.34 5.07 10.96
N GLU A 362 14.81 4.19 10.08
CA GLU A 362 14.78 4.41 8.62
C GLU A 362 13.46 3.90 8.01
N VAL A 363 12.36 4.34 8.63
CA VAL A 363 10.99 3.96 8.30
C VAL A 363 10.17 5.23 8.20
N SER A 364 9.17 5.23 7.32
CA SER A 364 8.14 6.27 7.25
C SER A 364 6.79 5.61 7.01
N VAL A 365 5.72 6.24 7.50
CA VAL A 365 4.38 5.94 6.98
C VAL A 365 4.39 6.20 5.46
N ASN A 366 3.70 5.33 4.72
CA ASN A 366 3.39 5.50 3.31
C ASN A 366 1.90 5.21 3.07
N THR A 367 1.17 6.20 2.55
CA THR A 367 -0.14 6.00 1.94
C THR A 367 -0.23 6.77 0.62
N SER A 368 -1.17 6.40 -0.25
CA SER A 368 -1.39 7.09 -1.53
C SER A 368 -1.59 8.60 -1.38
N LEU A 369 -1.14 9.41 -2.32
CA LEU A 369 -1.47 10.84 -2.42
C LEU A 369 -2.79 10.99 -3.18
N ASN A 370 -3.88 11.15 -2.42
CA ASN A 370 -5.25 11.33 -2.89
C ASN A 370 -6.17 11.75 -1.73
N VAL A 371 -7.23 12.48 -2.00
CA VAL A 371 -8.26 12.80 -0.99
C VAL A 371 -9.62 12.66 -1.65
N GLY A 372 -10.30 11.55 -1.39
CA GLY A 372 -11.59 11.21 -2.04
C GLY A 372 -11.51 10.95 -3.55
N SER A 373 -10.32 10.67 -4.10
CA SER A 373 -10.06 10.51 -5.54
C SER A 373 -9.10 9.36 -5.83
N PRO A 374 -8.86 8.98 -7.10
CA PRO A 374 -7.68 8.19 -7.48
C PRO A 374 -6.36 8.87 -7.09
N ILE A 375 -5.25 8.10 -7.14
CA ILE A 375 -3.88 8.62 -6.92
C ILE A 375 -3.61 9.75 -7.92
N VAL A 376 -3.13 10.90 -7.43
CA VAL A 376 -2.85 12.07 -8.28
C VAL A 376 -1.81 11.75 -9.35
N GLN A 377 -2.02 12.25 -10.56
CA GLN A 377 -1.15 11.99 -11.73
C GLN A 377 -0.42 13.25 -12.22
N ASN A 378 -0.99 14.44 -12.02
CA ASN A 378 -0.43 15.70 -12.47
C ASN A 378 -0.28 16.73 -11.32
N PRO A 379 0.50 17.82 -11.52
CA PRO A 379 0.76 18.81 -10.47
C PRO A 379 -0.50 19.47 -9.90
N GLU A 380 -1.46 19.82 -10.77
CA GLU A 380 -2.74 20.41 -10.37
C GLU A 380 -3.49 19.48 -9.40
N GLN A 381 -3.62 18.20 -9.72
CA GLN A 381 -4.27 17.21 -8.85
C GLN A 381 -3.56 17.07 -7.50
N ALA A 382 -2.23 17.16 -7.47
CA ALA A 382 -1.45 17.10 -6.24
C ALA A 382 -1.73 18.32 -5.34
N LEU A 383 -1.77 19.53 -5.92
CA LEU A 383 -2.13 20.75 -5.19
C LEU A 383 -3.59 20.73 -4.72
N GLN A 384 -4.51 20.20 -5.53
CA GLN A 384 -5.91 20.01 -5.09
C GLN A 384 -6.01 19.01 -3.94
N ALA A 385 -5.19 17.96 -3.91
CA ALA A 385 -5.14 17.03 -2.78
C ALA A 385 -4.62 17.72 -1.49
N LEU A 386 -3.60 18.59 -1.60
CA LEU A 386 -3.13 19.43 -0.50
C LEU A 386 -4.23 20.38 0.00
N LYS A 387 -4.99 21.02 -0.89
CA LYS A 387 -6.13 21.89 -0.53
C LYS A 387 -7.22 21.13 0.21
N ARG A 388 -7.59 19.94 -0.25
CA ARG A 388 -8.66 19.12 0.35
C ARG A 388 -8.28 18.49 1.69
N SER A 389 -7.01 18.14 1.89
CA SER A 389 -6.52 17.61 3.16
C SER A 389 -6.61 18.68 4.24
N LYS A 390 -7.03 18.34 5.46
CA LYS A 390 -6.99 19.23 6.63
C LYS A 390 -5.68 19.10 7.42
N GLY A 391 -5.00 17.95 7.32
CA GLY A 391 -3.83 17.60 8.13
C GLY A 391 -2.50 17.54 7.39
N MET A 392 -2.46 17.83 6.08
CA MET A 392 -1.20 17.83 5.32
C MET A 392 -0.51 19.18 5.50
N SER A 393 0.68 19.16 6.11
CA SER A 393 1.49 20.34 6.42
C SER A 393 2.08 20.98 5.15
N GLY A 394 2.49 20.15 4.18
CA GLY A 394 3.05 20.62 2.92
C GLY A 394 3.16 19.52 1.87
N LEU A 395 3.53 19.90 0.65
CA LEU A 395 3.70 19.02 -0.50
C LEU A 395 5.06 19.29 -1.12
N ILE A 396 5.96 18.32 -1.08
CA ILE A 396 7.23 18.34 -1.81
C ILE A 396 6.95 17.91 -3.25
N MET A 397 7.28 18.78 -4.20
CA MET A 397 7.11 18.57 -5.64
C MET A 397 8.47 18.61 -6.33
N ILE A 398 8.84 17.53 -7.02
CA ILE A 398 10.15 17.38 -7.67
C ILE A 398 9.93 17.23 -9.18
N GLY A 399 10.50 18.16 -9.95
CA GLY A 399 10.48 18.13 -11.39
C GLY A 399 11.45 17.10 -11.99
N ALA A 400 11.24 16.75 -13.26
CA ALA A 400 12.02 15.75 -13.97
C ALA A 400 13.53 16.07 -14.07
N ASP A 401 13.91 17.36 -13.99
CA ASP A 401 15.29 17.85 -13.95
C ASP A 401 15.85 17.99 -12.53
N GLY A 402 15.07 17.63 -11.51
CA GLY A 402 15.44 17.63 -10.10
C GLY A 402 15.05 18.90 -9.33
N ASP A 403 14.56 19.95 -10.00
CA ASP A 403 14.14 21.17 -9.31
C ASP A 403 12.99 20.87 -8.35
N THR A 404 13.15 21.32 -7.11
CA THR A 404 12.31 20.91 -6.00
C THR A 404 11.68 22.11 -5.31
N PHE A 405 10.41 21.95 -4.96
CA PHE A 405 9.61 22.96 -4.28
C PHE A 405 8.91 22.31 -3.10
N ILE A 406 8.60 23.11 -2.08
CA ILE A 406 7.61 22.75 -1.07
C ILE A 406 6.46 23.75 -1.12
N ALA A 407 5.24 23.23 -1.23
CA ALA A 407 4.02 24.02 -1.30
C ALA A 407 3.14 23.77 -0.07
N TRP A 408 2.38 24.78 0.35
CA TRP A 408 1.39 24.68 1.43
C TRP A 408 0.13 25.47 1.07
N HIS A 409 -0.92 25.29 1.86
CA HIS A 409 -2.15 26.06 1.71
C HIS A 409 -2.00 27.41 2.41
N ASP A 410 -2.07 28.50 1.64
CA ASP A 410 -1.72 29.86 2.09
C ASP A 410 -2.88 30.62 2.78
N ILE A 411 -4.03 29.95 2.93
CA ILE A 411 -5.17 30.54 3.63
C ILE A 411 -5.27 29.98 5.04
N LEU A 412 -5.32 30.91 6.00
CA LEU A 412 -5.60 30.61 7.40
C LEU A 412 -7.05 30.13 7.54
N SER A 413 -7.22 28.81 7.70
CA SER A 413 -8.53 28.17 7.80
C SER A 413 -8.45 26.98 8.74
N PRO A 414 -9.10 26.98 9.90
CA PRO A 414 -9.02 25.85 10.84
C PRO A 414 -9.37 24.51 10.15
N PRO A 415 -8.56 23.44 10.31
CA PRO A 415 -7.40 23.30 11.21
C PRO A 415 -6.02 23.64 10.60
N LYS A 416 -5.98 24.29 9.45
CA LYS A 416 -4.78 24.82 8.78
C LYS A 416 -4.42 26.20 9.30
N ASP A 417 -3.15 26.54 9.16
CA ASP A 417 -2.51 27.72 9.73
C ASP A 417 -1.76 28.56 8.69
N ALA A 418 -2.24 28.58 7.44
CA ALA A 418 -1.54 29.26 6.33
C ALA A 418 -0.06 28.85 6.15
N GLY A 419 0.33 27.67 6.63
CA GLY A 419 1.72 27.20 6.61
C GLY A 419 2.60 27.76 7.74
N GLU A 420 2.05 28.47 8.72
CA GLU A 420 2.82 29.03 9.86
C GLU A 420 3.67 27.97 10.57
N ARG A 421 3.10 26.79 10.92
CA ARG A 421 3.89 25.69 11.51
C ARG A 421 4.97 25.18 10.55
N LEU A 422 4.63 25.00 9.27
CA LEU A 422 5.59 24.53 8.28
C LEU A 422 6.78 25.47 8.16
N LEU A 423 6.52 26.78 8.05
CA LEU A 423 7.54 27.81 7.94
C LEU A 423 8.36 27.93 9.24
N ALA A 424 7.71 27.82 10.41
CA ALA A 424 8.43 27.77 11.69
C ALA A 424 9.40 26.58 11.75
N TRP A 425 8.98 25.38 11.32
CA TRP A 425 9.86 24.21 11.25
C TRP A 425 10.98 24.40 10.23
N TYR A 426 10.68 24.99 9.07
CA TYR A 426 11.67 25.30 8.04
C TYR A 426 12.79 26.21 8.60
N TYR A 427 12.44 27.32 9.25
CA TYR A 427 13.42 28.25 9.80
C TYR A 427 14.20 27.67 10.98
N GLN A 428 13.56 26.86 11.83
CA GLN A 428 14.26 26.12 12.89
C GLN A 428 15.29 25.14 12.31
N TRP A 429 14.89 24.36 11.30
CA TRP A 429 15.78 23.44 10.61
C TRP A 429 16.97 24.17 9.95
N GLN A 430 16.74 25.30 9.30
CA GLN A 430 17.82 26.12 8.73
C GLN A 430 18.81 26.59 9.80
N ALA A 431 18.31 27.03 10.96
CA ALA A 431 19.15 27.47 12.06
C ALA A 431 19.99 26.32 12.66
N GLU A 432 19.42 25.11 12.76
CA GLU A 432 20.13 23.93 13.26
C GLU A 432 21.18 23.37 12.29
N SER A 433 20.84 23.35 10.99
CA SER A 433 21.66 22.72 9.96
C SER A 433 22.73 23.64 9.37
N ALA A 434 22.59 24.95 9.57
CA ALA A 434 23.37 25.99 8.88
C ALA A 434 23.28 25.90 7.34
N VAL A 435 22.21 25.29 6.81
CA VAL A 435 21.96 25.15 5.38
C VAL A 435 21.10 26.32 4.89
N ILE A 436 21.51 26.93 3.77
CA ILE A 436 20.72 27.93 3.04
C ILE A 436 20.26 27.26 1.75
N LEU A 437 18.98 26.87 1.69
CA LEU A 437 18.36 26.40 0.46
C LEU A 437 18.09 27.57 -0.50
N ALA A 438 18.09 27.27 -1.79
CA ALA A 438 18.15 28.23 -2.90
C ALA A 438 16.97 29.22 -2.96
#